data_AF-A0A8J7LUK9-F1
#
_entry.id   AF-A0A8J7LUK9-F1
#
_cell.length_a   1.000
_cell.length_b   1.000
_cell.length_c   1.000
_cell.angle_alpha   90.00
_cell.angle_beta   90.00
_cell.angle_gamma   90.00
#
_symmetry.space_group_name_H-M   'P 1'
#
loop_
_entity.id
_entity.type
_entity.pdbx_description
1 polymer ?
#
loop_
_entity_poly.entity_id
_entity_poly.type
_entity_poly.pdbx_seq_one_letter_code
_entity_poly.pdbx_strand_id
1 'polypeptide(L)'
;MRFKRHWLTIHMFICSVVIFGQNILPTPMQVHATDSYFTFKNTLSIAYNREGSESAQYLSKRLENYLKVRTVNSNKGDIVLSIKNTNETSIKKF
;
A
#
# COMPACT_ATOMS: atom_id res chain seq x y z
N MET A 1 -39.83 -9.17 11.05
CA MET A 1 -38.61 -9.05 10.22
C MET A 1 -37.85 -7.71 10.43
N ARG A 2 -37.66 -7.25 11.68
CA ARG A 2 -37.06 -5.91 11.95
C ARG A 2 -35.58 -5.97 12.36
N PHE A 3 -35.13 -7.13 12.86
CA PHE A 3 -33.76 -7.35 13.35
C PHE A 3 -32.69 -7.47 12.24
N LYS A 4 -33.01 -8.12 11.11
CA LYS A 4 -32.05 -8.32 10.00
C LYS A 4 -31.62 -7.02 9.32
N ARG A 5 -32.49 -5.99 9.32
CA ARG A 5 -32.22 -4.70 8.69
C ARG A 5 -31.18 -3.88 9.47
N HIS A 6 -31.19 -3.96 10.80
CA HIS A 6 -30.24 -3.25 11.65
C HIS A 6 -28.83 -3.85 11.59
N TRP A 7 -28.72 -5.17 11.52
CA TRP A 7 -27.41 -5.84 11.37
C TRP A 7 -26.73 -5.41 10.07
N LEU A 8 -27.49 -5.31 8.98
CA LEU A 8 -26.95 -4.94 7.67
C LEU A 8 -26.48 -3.48 7.63
N THR A 9 -27.19 -2.56 8.29
CA THR A 9 -26.73 -1.16 8.44
C THR A 9 -25.49 -1.04 9.33
N ILE A 10 -25.38 -1.82 10.40
CA ILE A 10 -24.19 -1.80 11.27
C ILE A 10 -22.97 -2.34 10.50
N HIS A 11 -23.15 -3.39 9.70
CA HIS A 11 -22.07 -3.93 8.85
C HIS A 11 -21.63 -2.90 7.78
N MET A 12 -22.59 -2.24 7.12
CA MET A 12 -22.29 -1.20 6.14
C MET A 12 -21.59 0.02 6.77
N PHE A 13 -21.91 0.36 8.02
CA PHE A 13 -21.27 1.46 8.76
C PHE A 13 -19.83 1.12 9.19
N ILE A 14 -19.55 -0.14 9.54
CA ILE A 14 -18.19 -0.58 9.88
C ILE A 14 -17.32 -0.61 8.61
N CYS A 15 -17.85 -1.06 7.47
CA CYS A 15 -17.11 -1.05 6.21
C CYS A 15 -16.79 0.36 5.71
N SER A 16 -17.67 1.35 5.90
CA SER A 16 -17.41 2.72 5.45
C SER A 16 -16.28 3.41 6.23
N VAL A 17 -16.11 3.12 7.52
CA VAL A 17 -14.99 3.64 8.32
C VAL A 17 -13.65 3.04 7.88
N VAL A 18 -13.63 1.79 7.41
CA VAL A 18 -12.39 1.14 6.91
C VAL A 18 -11.99 1.69 5.53
N ILE A 19 -12.96 2.07 4.69
CA ILE A 19 -12.70 2.53 3.31
C ILE A 19 -12.29 4.02 3.26
N PHE A 20 -12.78 4.86 4.17
CA PHE A 20 -12.39 6.28 4.27
C PHE A 20 -11.38 6.60 5.39
N GLY A 21 -11.05 5.62 6.24
CA GLY A 21 -10.24 5.79 7.45
C GLY A 21 -8.74 5.59 7.28
N GLN A 22 -8.15 5.97 6.13
CA GLN A 22 -6.70 6.14 6.09
C GLN A 22 -6.35 7.44 6.83
N ASN A 23 -6.23 7.36 8.17
CA ASN A 23 -5.71 8.42 9.04
C ASN A 23 -4.21 8.64 8.80
N ILE A 24 -3.86 9.01 7.57
CA ILE A 24 -2.50 9.26 7.14
C ILE A 24 -2.31 10.78 7.19
N LEU A 25 -1.39 11.21 8.06
CA LEU A 25 -1.00 12.60 8.20
C LEU A 25 0.44 12.78 7.72
N PRO A 26 0.73 13.83 6.92
CA PRO A 26 -0.21 14.80 6.37
C PRO A 26 -1.18 14.17 5.35
N THR A 27 -2.38 14.74 5.22
CA THR A 27 -3.39 14.25 4.29
C THR A 27 -2.85 14.29 2.85
N PRO A 28 -2.95 13.20 2.08
CA PRO A 28 -2.56 13.20 0.68
C PRO A 28 -3.33 14.27 -0.09
N MET A 29 -2.63 15.03 -0.94
CA MET A 29 -3.23 16.10 -1.73
C MET A 29 -4.25 15.58 -2.76
N GLN A 30 -4.06 14.35 -3.25
CA GLN A 30 -4.92 13.68 -4.23
C GLN A 30 -5.00 12.19 -3.89
N VAL A 31 -6.21 11.62 -3.89
CA VAL A 31 -6.46 10.19 -3.68
C VAL A 31 -7.44 9.71 -4.75
N HIS A 32 -7.05 8.70 -5.51
CA HIS A 32 -7.93 8.02 -6.46
C HIS A 32 -8.24 6.62 -5.91
N ALA A 33 -9.48 6.44 -5.44
CA ALA A 33 -9.94 5.12 -5.02
C ALA A 33 -10.14 4.22 -6.24
N THR A 34 -9.79 2.95 -6.11
CA THR A 34 -10.11 1.90 -7.08
C THR A 34 -10.94 0.83 -6.39
N ASP A 35 -11.69 0.03 -7.14
CA ASP A 35 -12.53 -1.05 -6.59
C ASP A 35 -11.70 -2.27 -6.11
N SER A 36 -10.37 -2.20 -6.20
CA SER A 36 -9.46 -3.26 -5.81
C SER A 36 -8.69 -2.90 -4.54
N TYR A 37 -8.46 -3.92 -3.71
CA TYR A 37 -7.68 -3.78 -2.48
C TYR A 37 -6.43 -4.65 -2.56
N PHE A 38 -5.33 -4.13 -2.04
CA PHE A 38 -4.13 -4.93 -1.81
C PHE A 38 -4.27 -5.68 -0.49
N THR A 39 -4.04 -7.00 -0.50
CA THR A 39 -4.08 -7.84 0.70
C THR A 39 -2.72 -8.44 0.97
N PHE A 40 -2.24 -8.31 2.21
CA PHE A 40 -1.00 -8.93 2.64
C PHE A 40 -1.10 -10.46 2.61
N LYS A 41 -0.07 -11.10 2.05
CA LYS A 41 0.11 -12.56 2.14
C LYS A 41 0.91 -12.89 3.40
N ASN A 42 0.89 -14.16 3.79
CA ASN A 42 1.63 -14.68 4.95
C ASN A 42 3.15 -14.42 4.87
N THR A 43 3.67 -14.35 3.64
CA THR A 43 5.02 -13.87 3.33
C THR A 43 4.89 -12.72 2.33
N LEU A 44 5.52 -11.59 2.65
CA LEU A 44 5.53 -10.38 1.82
C LEU A 44 6.89 -10.19 1.16
N SER A 45 6.91 -10.00 -0.16
CA SER A 45 8.12 -9.67 -0.89
C SER A 45 8.23 -8.16 -1.12
N ILE A 46 9.22 -7.51 -0.49
CA ILE A 46 9.59 -6.13 -0.75
C ILE A 46 10.71 -6.11 -1.79
N ALA A 47 10.38 -5.70 -3.00
CA ALA A 47 11.33 -5.56 -4.08
C ALA A 47 11.88 -4.12 -4.13
N TYR A 48 13.14 -3.96 -4.50
CA TYR A 48 13.77 -2.64 -4.61
C TYR A 48 14.75 -2.58 -5.77
N ASN A 49 14.93 -1.37 -6.33
CA ASN A 49 16.04 -1.06 -7.22
C ASN A 49 17.29 -0.63 -6.41
N ARG A 50 18.46 -0.53 -7.05
CA ARG A 50 19.75 -0.30 -6.36
C ARG A 50 19.74 0.86 -5.35
N GLU A 51 19.02 1.94 -5.66
CA GLU A 51 18.94 3.14 -4.83
C GLU A 51 17.91 3.01 -3.68
N GLY A 52 16.89 2.16 -3.82
CA GLY A 52 15.83 1.95 -2.83
C GLY A 52 16.18 0.96 -1.70
N SER A 53 17.42 0.49 -1.62
CA SER A 53 17.82 -0.58 -0.68
C SER A 53 17.62 -0.21 0.79
N GLU A 54 17.98 1.01 1.19
CA GLU A 54 17.84 1.45 2.59
C GLU A 54 16.37 1.56 3.01
N SER A 55 15.52 2.12 2.14
CA SER A 55 14.08 2.19 2.38
C SER A 55 13.46 0.79 2.48
N ALA A 56 13.91 -0.15 1.66
CA ALA A 56 13.45 -1.55 1.72
C ALA A 56 13.81 -2.23 3.04
N GLN A 57 15.03 -2.00 3.54
CA GLN A 57 15.47 -2.52 4.84
C GLN A 57 14.68 -1.88 6.00
N TYR A 58 14.49 -0.57 5.97
CA TYR A 58 13.71 0.14 6.98
C TYR A 58 12.26 -0.38 7.03
N LEU A 59 11.62 -0.52 5.87
CA LEU A 59 10.25 -1.03 5.78
C LEU A 59 10.15 -2.49 6.23
N SER A 60 11.11 -3.35 5.84
CA SER A 60 11.16 -4.75 6.30
C SER A 60 11.18 -4.83 7.81
N LYS A 61 12.10 -4.12 8.45
CA LYS A 61 12.25 -4.12 9.91
C LYS A 61 11.00 -3.66 10.64
N ARG A 62 10.26 -2.70 10.07
CA ARG A 62 8.98 -2.23 10.65
C ARG A 62 7.87 -3.27 10.52
N LEU A 63 7.85 -4.03 9.43
CA LEU A 63 6.81 -5.01 9.11
C LEU A 63 7.08 -6.42 9.68
N GLU A 64 8.32 -6.74 10.04
CA GLU A 64 8.74 -8.04 10.59
C GLU A 64 7.97 -8.46 11.85
N ASN A 65 7.47 -7.49 12.63
CA ASN A 65 6.64 -7.77 13.82
C ASN A 65 5.24 -8.29 13.48
N TYR A 66 4.80 -8.17 12.22
CA TYR A 66 3.43 -8.46 11.79
C TYR A 66 3.38 -9.55 10.71
N LEU A 67 4.40 -9.62 9.84
CA LEU A 67 4.42 -10.49 8.68
C LEU A 67 5.84 -11.04 8.46
N LYS A 68 5.95 -12.19 7.80
CA LYS A 68 7.25 -12.65 7.29
C LYS A 68 7.62 -11.79 6.09
N VAL A 69 8.74 -11.08 6.15
CA VAL A 69 9.17 -10.21 5.06
C VAL A 69 10.42 -10.77 4.39
N ARG A 70 10.46 -10.70 3.06
CA ARG A 70 11.64 -10.97 2.26
C ARG A 70 11.96 -9.74 1.41
N THR A 71 13.20 -9.26 1.49
CA THR A 71 13.70 -8.20 0.61
C THR A 71 14.40 -8.81 -0.60
N VAL A 72 14.18 -8.26 -1.80
CA VAL A 72 14.77 -8.74 -3.05
C VAL A 72 15.18 -7.57 -3.94
N ASN A 73 16.41 -7.56 -4.45
CA ASN A 73 16.81 -6.62 -5.50
C ASN A 73 16.18 -7.08 -6.84
N SER A 74 15.06 -6.47 -7.21
CA SER A 74 14.21 -6.87 -8.33
C SER A 74 13.23 -5.74 -8.66
N ASN A 75 12.73 -5.72 -9.90
CA ASN A 75 11.64 -4.82 -10.31
C ASN A 75 10.25 -5.48 -10.14
N LYS A 76 10.19 -6.65 -9.51
CA LYS A 76 8.97 -7.43 -9.28
C LYS A 76 8.92 -7.91 -7.84
N GLY A 77 7.82 -7.61 -7.16
CA GLY A 77 7.51 -7.99 -5.78
C GLY A 77 6.07 -7.61 -5.45
N ASP A 78 5.63 -7.87 -4.21
CA ASP A 78 4.31 -7.45 -3.75
C ASP A 78 4.30 -5.93 -3.46
N ILE A 79 5.39 -5.40 -2.88
CA ILE A 79 5.67 -3.96 -2.76
C ILE A 79 6.97 -3.68 -3.52
N VAL A 80 6.98 -2.65 -4.37
CA VAL A 80 8.16 -2.26 -5.16
C VAL A 80 8.58 -0.85 -4.78
N LEU A 81 9.82 -0.71 -4.30
CA LEU A 81 10.44 0.58 -3.99
C LEU A 81 11.39 0.98 -5.11
N SER A 82 11.09 2.08 -5.78
CA SER A 82 11.91 2.61 -6.86
C SER A 82 12.14 4.09 -6.68
N ILE A 83 13.41 4.50 -6.72
CA ILE A 83 13.78 5.90 -6.94
C ILE A 83 13.87 6.11 -8.45
N LYS A 84 13.07 7.05 -8.96
CA LYS A 84 13.13 7.49 -10.35
C LYS A 84 13.75 8.87 -10.38
N ASN A 85 14.92 9.01 -11.00
CA ASN A 85 15.48 10.34 -11.24
C ASN A 85 14.61 11.08 -12.26
N THR A 86 14.01 12.19 -11.84
CA THR A 86 13.06 12.99 -12.62
C THR A 86 13.69 13.61 -13.88
N ASN A 87 15.02 13.60 -14.00
CA ASN A 87 15.78 14.25 -15.05
C ASN A 87 15.62 13.60 -16.44
N GLU A 88 15.11 12.36 -16.53
CA GLU A 88 14.99 11.62 -17.80
C GLU A 88 13.63 11.76 -18.49
N THR A 89 12.63 12.33 -17.82
CA THR A 89 11.25 12.37 -18.35
C THR A 89 10.94 13.63 -19.19
N SER A 90 11.88 14.58 -19.26
CA SER A 90 11.68 15.88 -19.93
C SER A 90 12.07 15.91 -21.42
N ILE A 91 12.68 14.85 -21.97
CA ILE A 91 13.21 14.84 -23.37
C ILE A 91 12.24 14.18 -24.37
N LYS A 92 11.00 13.86 -23.98
CA LYS A 92 9.98 13.43 -24.95
C LYS A 92 8.70 14.25 -24.81
N LYS A 93 8.79 15.51 -25.23
CA LYS A 93 7.64 16.21 -25.82
C LYS A 93 7.91 16.30 -27.31
N PHE A 94 7.13 15.54 -28.09
CA PHE A 94 6.95 15.80 -29.52
C PHE A 94 6.11 17.06 -29.69
#